data_AF-A0A0F9XW32-F1
#
_entry.id   AF-A0A0F9XW32-F1
#
_cell.length_a   1.000
_cell.length_b   1.000
_cell.length_c   1.000
_cell.angle_alpha   90.00
_cell.angle_beta   90.00
_cell.angle_gamma   90.00
#
_symmetry.space_group_name_H-M   'P 1'
#
loop_
_entity.id
_entity.type
_entity.pdbx_description
1 polymer ?
#
loop_
_entity_poly.entity_id
_entity_poly.type
_entity_poly.pdbx_seq_one_letter_code
_entity_poly.pdbx_strand_id
1 'polypeptide(L)'
;MFSKNKNTSKLDLEQHELLENAQKRVRQKKRLYTHFVVFLVGSVFLVLINKILKYGQEYNWFIWAITFWAFLFVLHIFNVFITNKFMGQDWERSQREKLVQKQKERIAVIEKEIEQKQELPTPIEMEPKKKLL
;
A
#
# COMPACT_ATOMS: atom_id res chain seq x y z
N MET A 1 14.34 40.58 3.78
CA MET A 1 15.03 39.30 4.03
C MET A 1 13.97 38.20 4.15
N PHE A 2 13.88 37.29 3.17
CA PHE A 2 12.99 36.13 3.22
C PHE A 2 13.79 34.91 3.70
N SER A 3 13.76 34.66 5.01
CA SER A 3 14.30 33.43 5.57
C SER A 3 13.26 32.32 5.35
N LYS A 4 13.40 31.56 4.25
CA LYS A 4 12.57 30.37 4.00
C LYS A 4 12.97 29.29 5.01
N ASN A 5 12.12 29.09 6.02
CA ASN A 5 12.24 27.99 6.97
C ASN A 5 12.02 26.67 6.21
N LYS A 6 13.05 25.83 6.13
CA LYS A 6 13.04 24.56 5.37
C LYS A 6 12.41 23.41 6.18
N ASN A 7 12.15 23.61 7.48
CA ASN A 7 11.51 22.60 8.33
C ASN A 7 9.99 22.59 8.19
N THR A 8 9.36 23.72 7.84
CA THR A 8 7.91 23.75 7.59
C THR A 8 7.54 22.90 6.37
N SER A 9 8.34 22.89 5.30
CA SER A 9 8.07 22.08 4.12
C SER A 9 8.20 20.56 4.36
N LYS A 10 9.07 20.13 5.29
CA LYS A 10 9.20 18.71 5.64
C LYS A 10 8.01 18.21 6.47
N LEU A 11 7.62 18.98 7.49
CA LEU A 11 6.44 18.70 8.31
C LEU A 11 5.16 18.69 7.46
N ASP A 12 5.04 19.64 6.53
CA ASP A 12 3.89 19.76 5.63
C ASP A 12 3.82 18.58 4.64
N LEU A 13 4.97 18.08 4.15
CA LEU A 13 5.03 16.89 3.30
C LEU A 13 4.55 15.62 4.03
N GLU A 14 5.00 15.45 5.28
CA GLU A 14 4.67 14.29 6.10
C GLU A 14 3.17 14.30 6.48
N GLN A 15 2.62 15.48 6.80
CA GLN A 15 1.18 15.66 7.02
C GLN A 15 0.36 15.42 5.74
N HIS A 16 0.84 15.89 4.59
CA HIS A 16 0.22 15.64 3.29
C HIS A 16 0.16 14.14 2.99
N GLU A 17 1.25 13.39 3.21
CA GLU A 17 1.25 11.94 3.00
C GLU A 17 0.27 11.23 3.95
N LEU A 18 0.21 11.61 5.23
CA LEU A 18 -0.74 11.04 6.18
C LEU A 18 -2.19 11.26 5.75
N LEU A 19 -2.52 12.47 5.29
CA LEU A 19 -3.86 12.81 4.77
C LEU A 19 -4.17 12.05 3.48
N GLU A 20 -3.24 11.96 2.55
CA GLU A 20 -3.44 11.26 1.29
C GLU A 20 -3.69 9.77 1.50
N ASN A 21 -3.02 9.18 2.49
CA ASN A 21 -3.20 7.79 2.90
C ASN A 21 -4.56 7.56 3.59
N ALA A 22 -4.99 8.48 4.45
CA ALA A 22 -6.33 8.44 5.03
C ALA A 22 -7.40 8.52 3.93
N GLN A 23 -7.23 9.41 2.95
CA GLN A 23 -8.14 9.55 1.82
C GLN A 23 -8.16 8.31 0.90
N LYS A 24 -7.02 7.64 0.69
CA LYS A 24 -6.94 6.39 -0.09
C LYS A 24 -7.76 5.29 0.56
N ARG A 25 -7.68 5.14 1.90
CA ARG A 25 -8.50 4.17 2.65
C ARG A 25 -10.00 4.46 2.53
N VAL A 26 -10.40 5.74 2.56
CA VAL A 26 -11.81 6.14 2.39
C VAL A 26 -12.31 5.89 0.96
N ARG A 27 -11.50 6.20 -0.07
CA ARG A 27 -11.86 5.96 -1.47
C ARG A 27 -12.05 4.47 -1.79
N GLN A 28 -11.22 3.60 -1.22
CA GLN A 28 -11.36 2.15 -1.38
C GLN A 28 -12.68 1.63 -0.80
N LYS A 29 -13.06 2.07 0.41
CA LYS A 29 -14.37 1.75 1.00
C LYS A 29 -15.52 2.25 0.12
N LYS A 30 -15.44 3.50 -0.35
CA LYS A 30 -16.47 4.12 -1.19
C LYS A 30 -16.70 3.35 -2.50
N ARG A 31 -15.63 2.88 -3.15
CA ARG A 31 -15.72 2.10 -4.40
C ARG A 31 -16.48 0.78 -4.21
N LEU A 32 -16.30 0.09 -3.08
CA LEU A 32 -17.05 -1.12 -2.76
C LEU A 32 -18.56 -0.81 -2.66
N TYR A 33 -18.93 0.24 -1.92
CA TYR A 33 -20.34 0.63 -1.77
C TYR A 33 -20.98 1.03 -3.11
N THR A 34 -20.26 1.72 -3.99
CA THR A 34 -20.77 2.05 -5.33
C THR A 34 -21.13 0.80 -6.13
N HIS A 35 -20.27 -0.22 -6.13
CA HIS A 35 -20.55 -1.47 -6.85
C HIS A 35 -21.72 -2.25 -6.22
N PHE A 36 -21.82 -2.23 -4.89
CA PHE A 36 -22.97 -2.81 -4.19
C PHE A 36 -24.29 -2.13 -4.57
N VAL A 37 -24.32 -0.79 -4.61
CA VAL A 37 -25.51 -0.03 -5.01
C VAL A 37 -25.90 -0.31 -6.46
N VAL A 38 -24.93 -0.34 -7.39
CA VAL A 38 -25.18 -0.70 -8.79
C VAL A 38 -25.70 -2.13 -8.93
N PHE A 39 -25.16 -3.08 -8.16
CA PHE A 39 -25.66 -4.46 -8.13
C PHE A 39 -27.11 -4.54 -7.63
N LEU A 40 -27.44 -3.81 -6.57
CA LEU A 40 -28.78 -3.77 -5.98
C LEU A 40 -29.79 -3.17 -6.97
N VAL A 41 -29.44 -2.03 -7.59
CA VAL A 41 -30.27 -1.39 -8.62
C VAL A 41 -30.45 -2.29 -9.84
N GLY A 42 -29.38 -2.93 -10.32
CA GLY A 42 -29.44 -3.86 -11.46
C GLY A 42 -30.28 -5.10 -11.17
N SER A 43 -30.22 -5.64 -9.95
CA SER A 43 -31.04 -6.78 -9.51
C SER A 43 -32.53 -6.41 -9.48
N VAL A 44 -32.87 -5.25 -8.92
CA VAL A 44 -34.26 -4.74 -8.91
C VAL A 44 -34.76 -4.50 -10.35
N PHE A 45 -33.91 -3.96 -11.23
CA PHE A 45 -34.25 -3.71 -12.62
C PHE A 45 -34.55 -5.00 -13.40
N LEU A 46 -33.76 -6.06 -13.18
CA LEU A 46 -33.98 -7.39 -13.77
C LEU A 46 -35.33 -8.00 -13.31
N VAL A 47 -35.66 -7.88 -12.03
CA VAL A 47 -36.95 -8.35 -11.49
C VAL A 47 -38.12 -7.55 -12.07
N LEU A 48 -37.99 -6.23 -12.18
CA LEU A 48 -39.01 -5.37 -12.77
C LEU A 48 -39.25 -5.69 -14.24
N ILE A 49 -38.18 -5.89 -15.03
CA ILE A 49 -38.30 -6.31 -16.44
C ILE A 49 -39.09 -7.61 -16.54
N ASN A 50 -38.74 -8.61 -15.74
CA ASN A 50 -39.41 -9.90 -15.80
C ASN A 50 -40.90 -9.80 -15.38
N LYS A 51 -41.21 -9.02 -14.34
CA LYS A 51 -42.57 -8.87 -13.81
C LYS A 51 -43.47 -8.00 -14.69
N ILE A 52 -42.94 -6.94 -15.31
CA ILE A 52 -43.70 -5.99 -16.12
C ILE A 52 -43.83 -6.46 -17.58
N LEU A 53 -42.76 -6.95 -18.18
CA LEU A 53 -42.76 -7.35 -19.59
C LEU A 53 -43.24 -8.80 -19.82
N LYS A 54 -43.43 -9.60 -18.76
CA LYS A 54 -43.80 -11.05 -18.83
C LYS A 54 -42.96 -11.83 -19.86
N TYR A 55 -41.71 -11.41 -20.07
CA TYR A 55 -40.87 -11.95 -21.11
C TYR A 55 -40.39 -13.34 -20.68
N GLY A 56 -40.82 -14.40 -21.38
CA GLY A 56 -40.42 -15.77 -21.09
C GLY A 56 -41.30 -16.49 -20.04
N GLN A 57 -42.64 -16.39 -20.14
CA GLN A 57 -43.56 -17.16 -19.28
C GLN A 57 -43.31 -18.68 -19.27
N GLU A 58 -42.71 -19.25 -20.33
CA GLU A 58 -42.38 -20.67 -20.41
C GLU A 58 -40.96 -21.00 -19.94
N TYR A 59 -40.06 -20.01 -19.87
CA TYR A 59 -38.65 -20.24 -19.55
C TYR A 59 -38.12 -19.18 -18.59
N ASN A 60 -37.75 -19.61 -17.38
CA ASN A 60 -37.26 -18.77 -16.30
C ASN A 60 -35.83 -18.24 -16.53
N TRP A 61 -35.55 -17.61 -17.67
CA TRP A 61 -34.23 -17.08 -18.05
C TRP A 61 -33.67 -16.07 -17.04
N PHE A 62 -34.55 -15.36 -16.31
CA PHE A 62 -34.18 -14.43 -15.26
C PHE A 62 -33.39 -15.11 -14.13
N ILE A 63 -33.62 -16.40 -13.85
CA ILE A 63 -32.88 -17.15 -12.83
C ILE A 63 -31.43 -17.27 -13.25
N TRP A 64 -31.17 -17.57 -14.52
CA TRP A 64 -29.81 -17.63 -15.07
C TRP A 64 -29.15 -16.25 -15.07
N ALA A 65 -29.89 -15.19 -15.43
CA ALA A 65 -29.38 -13.83 -15.37
C ALA A 65 -29.00 -13.43 -13.93
N ILE A 66 -29.89 -13.65 -12.95
CA ILE A 66 -29.62 -13.36 -11.54
C ILE A 66 -28.48 -14.21 -11.00
N THR A 67 -28.42 -15.50 -11.35
CA THR A 67 -27.35 -16.41 -10.91
C THR A 67 -25.99 -15.95 -11.42
N PHE A 68 -25.89 -15.61 -12.71
CA PHE A 68 -24.67 -15.08 -13.29
C PHE A 68 -24.27 -13.74 -12.67
N TRP A 69 -25.24 -12.85 -12.46
CA TRP A 69 -25.01 -11.55 -11.83
C TRP A 69 -24.56 -11.68 -10.37
N ALA A 70 -25.19 -12.58 -9.61
CA ALA A 70 -24.83 -12.90 -8.23
C ALA A 70 -23.42 -13.51 -8.16
N PHE A 71 -23.05 -14.39 -9.09
CA PHE A 71 -21.72 -14.98 -9.17
C PHE A 71 -20.63 -13.92 -9.38
N LEU A 72 -20.83 -13.00 -10.35
CA LEU A 72 -19.91 -11.88 -10.56
C LEU A 72 -19.79 -10.98 -9.32
N PHE A 73 -20.90 -10.75 -8.62
CA PHE A 73 -20.91 -9.95 -7.40
C PHE A 73 -20.14 -10.61 -6.25
N VAL A 74 -20.29 -11.93 -6.06
CA VAL A 74 -19.50 -12.69 -5.09
C VAL A 74 -18.02 -12.62 -5.40
N LEU A 75 -17.60 -12.84 -6.65
CA LEU A 75 -16.18 -12.69 -7.04
C LEU A 75 -15.65 -11.28 -6.77
N HIS A 76 -16.46 -10.25 -7.00
CA HIS A 76 -16.09 -8.87 -6.72
C HIS A 76 -15.87 -8.62 -5.22
N ILE A 77 -16.79 -9.10 -4.36
CA ILE A 77 -16.64 -8.99 -2.90
C ILE A 77 -15.39 -9.73 -2.46
N PHE A 78 -15.18 -10.97 -2.91
CA PHE A 78 -13.99 -11.75 -2.56
C PHE A 78 -12.71 -11.02 -2.98
N ASN A 79 -12.64 -10.47 -4.19
CA ASN A 79 -11.46 -9.72 -4.63
C ASN A 79 -11.22 -8.46 -3.77
N VAL A 80 -12.26 -7.66 -3.51
CA VAL A 80 -12.09 -6.42 -2.72
C VAL A 80 -11.88 -6.70 -1.22
N PHE A 81 -12.37 -7.82 -0.69
CA PHE A 81 -12.26 -8.12 0.74
C PHE A 81 -11.02 -8.96 1.07
N ILE A 82 -10.65 -9.94 0.23
CA ILE A 82 -9.50 -10.82 0.44
C ILE A 82 -8.24 -10.23 -0.17
N THR A 83 -8.22 -9.89 -1.47
CA THR A 83 -7.01 -9.36 -2.13
C THR A 83 -6.56 -8.07 -1.46
N ASN A 84 -7.51 -7.20 -1.12
CA ASN A 84 -7.22 -5.90 -0.54
C ASN A 84 -6.88 -5.96 0.96
N LYS A 85 -7.28 -7.02 1.68
CA LYS A 85 -6.89 -7.24 3.10
C LYS A 85 -5.60 -8.04 3.23
N PHE A 86 -5.36 -9.00 2.34
CA PHE A 86 -4.20 -9.89 2.38
C PHE A 86 -2.97 -9.33 1.65
N MET A 87 -3.18 -8.68 0.50
CA MET A 87 -2.14 -8.09 -0.35
C MET A 87 -2.36 -6.59 -0.57
N GLY A 88 -3.08 -5.95 0.37
CA GLY A 88 -3.31 -4.52 0.34
C GLY A 88 -2.08 -3.70 0.70
N GLN A 89 -2.25 -2.39 0.62
CA GLN A 89 -1.25 -1.38 0.92
C GLN A 89 -0.59 -1.55 2.31
N ASP A 90 -1.31 -2.14 3.27
CA ASP A 90 -0.82 -2.40 4.63
C ASP A 90 0.21 -3.55 4.67
N TRP A 91 -0.01 -4.61 3.88
CA TRP A 91 0.97 -5.68 3.74
C TRP A 91 2.23 -5.15 3.08
N GLU A 92 2.12 -4.38 1.99
CA GLU A 92 3.29 -3.76 1.34
C GLU A 92 4.06 -2.83 2.27
N ARG A 93 3.36 -2.02 3.08
CA ARG A 93 4.00 -1.15 4.08
C ARG A 93 4.79 -1.96 5.10
N SER A 94 4.20 -3.04 5.62
CA SER A 94 4.89 -3.91 6.58
C SER A 94 6.17 -4.52 5.98
N GLN A 95 6.15 -4.86 4.68
CA GLN A 95 7.32 -5.40 4.00
C GLN A 95 8.38 -4.32 3.77
N ARG A 96 7.97 -3.11 3.36
CA ARG A 96 8.88 -1.96 3.19
C ARG A 96 9.54 -1.57 4.51
N GLU A 97 8.78 -1.47 5.60
CA GLU A 97 9.32 -1.14 6.93
C GLU A 97 10.35 -2.18 7.38
N LYS A 98 10.08 -3.48 7.19
CA LYS A 98 11.05 -4.54 7.48
C LYS A 98 12.34 -4.40 6.66
N LEU A 99 12.26 -4.02 5.39
CA LEU A 99 13.45 -3.81 4.55
C LEU A 99 14.24 -2.57 4.99
N VAL A 100 13.55 -1.46 5.30
CA VAL A 100 14.18 -0.23 5.79
C VAL A 100 14.85 -0.46 7.14
N GLN A 101 14.21 -1.23 8.04
CA GLN A 101 14.79 -1.61 9.34
C GLN A 101 16.14 -2.33 9.15
N LYS A 102 16.18 -3.34 8.27
CA LYS A 102 17.41 -4.08 7.95
C LYS A 102 18.50 -3.18 7.36
N GLN A 103 18.13 -2.21 6.53
CA GLN A 103 19.09 -1.25 5.97
C GLN A 103 19.67 -0.34 7.06
N LYS A 104 18.83 0.16 7.97
CA LYS A 104 19.28 0.97 9.12
C LYS A 104 20.21 0.19 10.05
N GLU A 105 19.90 -1.07 10.32
CA GLU A 105 20.76 -1.96 11.12
C GLU A 105 22.14 -2.13 10.47
N ARG A 106 22.20 -2.36 9.16
CA ARG A 106 23.48 -2.45 8.43
C ARG A 106 24.29 -1.16 8.48
N ILE A 107 23.63 -0.01 8.32
CA ILE A 107 24.29 1.30 8.41
C ILE A 107 24.88 1.49 9.81
N ALA A 108 24.12 1.18 10.86
CA ALA A 108 24.60 1.29 12.24
C ALA A 108 25.80 0.37 12.55
N VAL A 109 25.86 -0.81 11.93
CA VAL A 109 27.05 -1.69 12.04
C VAL A 109 28.26 -1.07 11.36
N ILE A 110 28.09 -0.54 10.15
CA ILE A 110 29.17 0.12 9.40
C ILE A 110 29.68 1.36 10.16
N GLU A 111 28.78 2.17 10.73
CA GLU A 111 29.15 3.34 11.55
C GLU A 111 30.02 2.93 12.75
N LYS A 112 29.64 1.87 13.47
CA LYS A 112 30.44 1.33 14.59
C LYS A 112 31.80 0.81 14.14
N GLU A 113 31.88 0.13 12.99
CA GLU A 113 33.17 -0.34 12.45
C GLU A 113 34.10 0.81 12.07
N ILE A 114 33.55 1.94 11.59
CA ILE A 114 34.31 3.14 11.24
C ILE A 114 34.84 3.83 12.50
N GLU A 115 34.00 4.00 13.53
CA GLU A 115 34.41 4.57 14.83
C GLU A 115 35.53 3.72 15.47
N GLN A 116 35.38 2.39 15.47
CA GLN A 116 36.38 1.48 16.03
C GLN A 116 37.71 1.52 15.26
N LYS A 117 37.69 1.75 13.94
CA LYS A 117 38.90 1.93 13.12
C LYS A 117 39.55 3.30 13.30
N GLN A 118 38.78 4.33 13.63
CA GLN A 118 39.30 5.67 13.93
C GLN A 118 39.94 5.76 15.32
N GLU A 119 39.55 4.93 16.29
CA GLU A 119 40.11 4.93 17.65
C GLU A 119 41.43 4.14 17.81
N LEU A 120 41.84 3.35 16.81
CA LEU A 120 43.14 2.66 16.85
C LEU A 120 44.28 3.69 16.64
N PRO A 121 45.21 3.84 17.60
CA PRO A 121 46.34 4.76 17.43
C PRO A 121 47.19 4.27 16.26
N THR A 122 47.46 5.19 15.33
CA THR A 122 48.40 5.02 14.22
C THR A 122 49.69 4.38 14.75
N PRO A 123 50.13 3.20 14.24
CA PRO A 123 51.42 2.64 14.62
C PRO A 123 52.53 3.64 14.31
N ILE A 124 53.13 4.16 15.37
CA ILE A 124 54.32 5.00 15.35
C ILE A 124 55.46 4.18 14.71
N GLU A 125 55.93 4.69 13.57
CA GLU A 125 57.31 4.69 13.10
C GLU A 125 58.03 3.35 12.88
N MET A 126 58.45 3.11 11.63
CA MET A 126 59.78 2.56 11.36
C MET A 126 60.38 3.29 10.15
N GLU A 127 60.91 4.49 10.40
CA GLU A 127 61.92 5.12 9.55
C GLU A 127 63.12 4.16 9.41
N PRO A 128 63.56 3.79 8.19
CA PRO A 128 64.76 2.99 8.05
C PRO A 128 65.96 3.90 8.32
N LYS A 129 66.63 3.66 9.46
CA LYS A 129 67.91 4.28 9.83
C LYS A 129 68.81 4.40 8.60
N LYS A 130 69.04 5.64 8.14
CA LYS A 130 70.18 6.01 7.29
C LYS A 130 71.43 5.39 7.89
N LYS A 131 72.03 4.42 7.18
CA LYS A 131 73.39 3.99 7.46
C LYS A 131 74.34 5.11 7.02
N LEU A 132 74.86 5.81 8.03
CA LEU A 132 76.06 6.63 7.95
C LEU A 132 77.28 5.71 7.93
N LEU A 133 78.21 6.02 7.01
CA LEU A 133 79.57 5.47 6.79
C LEU A 133 79.66 4.11 6.11
#